data_AF-A0A5M3M6Z9-F1
#
_entry.id   AF-A0A5M3M6Z9-F1
#
_cell.length_a   1.000
_cell.length_b   1.000
_cell.length_c   1.000
_cell.angle_alpha   90.00
_cell.angle_beta   90.00
_cell.angle_gamma   90.00
#
_symmetry.space_group_name_H-M   'P 1'
#
loop_
_entity.id
_entity.type
_entity.pdbx_description
1 polymer ?
#
loop_
_entity_poly.entity_id
_entity_poly.type
_entity_poly.pdbx_seq_one_letter_code
_entity_poly.pdbx_strand_id
1 'polypeptide(L)'
;MGLRYLSLIIHLAEPLPFVDLNRFFRTNIYHSLLPFSALVHIPALNSLDVVETLHSSFPDFLQTQLTRVGVGNLQVHRPLASRCFVTMARFLKRDLCGLGDSSLLHDEIRDFDQRRRAIPRALRYACIHWLFHLRGCAVDEELEQQLLEFLEARLLFAIEAYSLLGELGTCVELLRSARKLVTGWTFRHKIDVLDLLYDSWRLTLEFFFPISCSALHVYESAFPHCPVNSKLRLTYESNPATKSTDMLVDDCLEDYWNCETRVINLSEEYCHFALSLDGSQIAGASRGGCISVWDTASGLLVSSPSLKVDSYLCGLALNGPVIALLRQSECILLKLEDGTSDRIKCSERLHSIAFTGDGTKLALADVSFHEEACRTEIIIYAVKTKLQVCKCIIPHHIPCLYDDETLILDFSPDGASLMIATDVKVYIFNTTSGRLLGQIKSSWHPLGPLEPSWRPFGPLDSETFNSEAFFSPDGNFIVHLKVPFDSSTGNVDYIAVHENAHEDGKTIQSPLSLQRGSPEGNVGLIRWRGEVVGVKVGNKMARIFGWGRTPWKPENEEY
;
A
#
# COMPACT_ATOMS: atom_id res chain seq x y z
N MET A 1 -29.75 -26.22 -12.51
CA MET A 1 -29.81 -25.29 -11.35
C MET A 1 -28.95 -25.77 -10.17
N GLY A 2 -29.15 -26.98 -9.64
CA GLY A 2 -28.36 -27.49 -8.50
C GLY A 2 -26.85 -27.48 -8.67
N LEU A 3 -26.34 -28.00 -9.79
CA LEU A 3 -24.90 -28.00 -10.11
C LEU A 3 -24.29 -26.59 -10.10
N ARG A 4 -25.06 -25.58 -10.53
CA ARG A 4 -24.63 -24.17 -10.50
C ARG A 4 -24.44 -23.68 -9.07
N TYR A 5 -25.40 -23.92 -8.17
CA TYR A 5 -25.24 -23.53 -6.77
C TYR A 5 -24.10 -24.28 -6.08
N LEU A 6 -23.96 -25.57 -6.35
CA LEU A 6 -22.85 -26.36 -5.83
C LEU A 6 -21.50 -25.79 -6.28
N SER A 7 -21.38 -25.46 -7.56
CA SER A 7 -20.20 -24.78 -8.11
C SER A 7 -19.93 -23.44 -7.43
N LEU A 8 -20.95 -22.62 -7.20
CA LEU A 8 -20.79 -21.33 -6.51
C LEU A 8 -20.37 -21.48 -5.03
N ILE A 9 -20.92 -22.48 -4.32
CA ILE A 9 -20.62 -22.73 -2.90
C ILE A 9 -19.17 -23.16 -2.72
N ILE A 10 -18.67 -24.03 -3.60
CA ILE A 10 -17.28 -24.53 -3.56
C ILE A 10 -16.27 -23.39 -3.82
N HIS A 11 -16.67 -22.34 -4.54
CA HIS A 11 -15.83 -21.19 -4.87
C HIS A 11 -16.02 -19.99 -3.92
N LEU A 12 -16.72 -20.18 -2.80
CA LEU A 12 -16.72 -19.17 -1.74
C LEU A 12 -15.30 -19.07 -1.15
N ALA A 13 -14.86 -17.86 -0.84
CA ALA A 13 -13.58 -17.63 -0.17
C ALA A 13 -13.54 -18.26 1.24
N GLU A 14 -14.70 -18.29 1.89
CA GLU A 14 -14.96 -18.89 3.18
C GLU A 14 -16.33 -19.58 3.17
N PRO A 15 -16.49 -20.75 3.80
CA PRO A 15 -17.75 -21.46 3.83
C PRO A 15 -18.80 -20.68 4.62
N LEU A 16 -20.01 -20.60 4.07
CA LEU A 16 -21.15 -19.94 4.71
C LEU A 16 -22.12 -20.98 5.30
N PRO A 17 -22.72 -20.70 6.48
CA PRO A 17 -23.80 -21.51 7.01
C PRO A 17 -24.98 -21.59 6.04
N PHE A 18 -25.73 -22.69 6.09
CA PHE A 18 -26.83 -22.91 5.16
C PHE A 18 -27.88 -21.78 5.17
N VAL A 19 -28.20 -21.24 6.36
CA VAL A 19 -29.15 -20.12 6.49
C VAL A 19 -28.63 -18.85 5.79
N ASP A 20 -27.32 -18.61 5.82
CA ASP A 20 -26.67 -17.47 5.21
C ASP A 20 -26.47 -17.66 3.70
N LEU A 21 -26.29 -18.89 3.22
CA LEU A 21 -26.34 -19.21 1.77
C LEU A 21 -27.69 -18.82 1.16
N ASN A 22 -28.81 -19.11 1.85
CA ASN A 22 -30.14 -18.71 1.38
C ASN A 22 -30.30 -17.18 1.35
N ARG A 23 -29.72 -16.47 2.33
CA ARG A 23 -29.71 -15.00 2.36
C ARG A 23 -28.88 -14.43 1.20
N PHE A 24 -27.70 -14.99 0.97
CA PHE A 24 -26.74 -14.56 -0.05
C PHE A 24 -27.25 -14.82 -1.48
N PHE A 25 -27.78 -16.02 -1.75
CA PHE A 25 -28.35 -16.36 -3.06
C PHE A 25 -29.79 -15.85 -3.25
N ARG A 26 -30.42 -15.33 -2.19
CA ARG A 26 -31.81 -14.82 -2.18
C ARG A 26 -32.85 -15.86 -2.60
N THR A 27 -32.57 -17.13 -2.38
CA THR A 27 -33.48 -18.22 -2.69
C THR A 27 -33.19 -19.41 -1.78
N ASN A 28 -34.19 -20.27 -1.56
CA ASN A 28 -33.99 -21.52 -0.86
C ASN A 28 -33.30 -22.52 -1.80
N ILE A 29 -32.01 -22.78 -1.56
CA ILE A 29 -31.22 -23.69 -2.40
C ILE A 29 -31.32 -25.17 -1.97
N TYR A 30 -32.08 -25.50 -0.92
CA TYR A 30 -32.15 -26.85 -0.35
C TYR A 30 -32.55 -27.91 -1.38
N HIS A 31 -33.68 -27.70 -2.06
CA HIS A 31 -34.15 -28.61 -3.11
C HIS A 31 -33.23 -28.65 -4.33
N SER A 32 -32.42 -27.60 -4.54
CA SER A 32 -31.43 -27.59 -5.61
C SER A 32 -30.19 -28.42 -5.25
N LEU A 33 -29.84 -28.55 -3.97
CA LEU A 33 -28.70 -29.33 -3.50
C LEU A 33 -29.05 -30.79 -3.20
N LEU A 34 -30.32 -31.10 -2.87
CA LEU A 34 -30.77 -32.45 -2.49
C LEU A 34 -30.30 -33.59 -3.42
N PRO A 35 -30.27 -33.42 -4.77
CA PRO A 35 -29.75 -34.46 -5.68
C PRO A 35 -28.27 -34.80 -5.48
N PHE A 36 -27.51 -33.93 -4.80
CA PHE A 36 -26.08 -34.10 -4.52
C PHE A 36 -25.81 -34.57 -3.10
N SER A 37 -26.82 -35.01 -2.34
CA SER A 37 -26.67 -35.52 -0.96
C SER A 37 -25.71 -36.72 -0.82
N ALA A 38 -25.42 -37.43 -1.91
CA ALA A 38 -24.39 -38.47 -1.94
C ALA A 38 -22.96 -37.93 -2.03
N LEU A 39 -22.78 -36.65 -2.36
CA LEU A 39 -21.48 -35.98 -2.60
C LEU A 39 -21.22 -34.86 -1.60
N VAL A 40 -22.28 -34.23 -1.07
CA VAL A 40 -22.20 -33.17 -0.06
C VAL A 40 -23.10 -33.45 1.13
N HIS A 41 -22.61 -33.11 2.31
CA HIS A 41 -23.44 -33.01 3.50
C HIS A 41 -24.28 -31.73 3.41
N ILE A 42 -25.60 -31.86 3.49
CA ILE A 42 -26.55 -30.75 3.44
C ILE A 42 -27.12 -30.58 4.85
N PRO A 43 -26.78 -29.49 5.56
CA PRO A 43 -27.32 -29.22 6.88
C PRO A 43 -28.84 -29.05 6.91
N ALA A 44 -29.43 -29.20 8.10
CA ALA A 44 -30.81 -28.81 8.32
C ALA A 44 -31.04 -27.31 8.02
N LEU A 45 -32.24 -26.95 7.55
CA LEU A 45 -32.60 -25.61 7.06
C LEU A 45 -32.24 -24.44 8.00
N ASN A 46 -32.26 -24.67 9.32
CA ASN A 46 -31.99 -23.66 10.35
C ASN A 46 -30.67 -23.92 11.10
N SER A 47 -29.82 -24.81 10.58
CA SER A 47 -28.52 -25.09 11.19
C SER A 47 -27.52 -23.95 10.91
N LEU A 48 -26.60 -23.76 11.85
CA LEU A 48 -25.41 -22.94 11.68
C LEU A 48 -24.26 -23.70 10.98
N ASP A 49 -24.46 -24.98 10.66
CA ASP A 49 -23.49 -25.79 9.94
C ASP A 49 -23.36 -25.36 8.48
N VAL A 50 -22.21 -25.67 7.89
CA VAL A 50 -21.86 -25.36 6.51
C VAL A 50 -22.12 -26.56 5.59
N VAL A 51 -22.23 -26.31 4.29
CA VAL A 51 -22.30 -27.38 3.29
C VAL A 51 -20.88 -27.92 3.09
N GLU A 52 -20.67 -29.20 3.41
CA GLU A 52 -19.36 -29.84 3.33
C GLU A 52 -19.32 -30.89 2.22
N THR A 53 -18.20 -30.98 1.51
CA THR A 53 -17.96 -32.05 0.54
C THR A 53 -17.57 -33.33 1.28
N LEU A 54 -18.23 -34.45 0.97
CA LEU A 54 -17.95 -35.75 1.60
C LEU A 54 -16.62 -36.35 1.16
N HIS A 55 -15.99 -35.80 0.11
CA HIS A 55 -14.68 -36.21 -0.38
C HIS A 55 -13.80 -34.99 -0.66
N SER A 56 -12.57 -35.01 -0.13
CA SER A 56 -11.64 -33.88 -0.21
C SER A 56 -11.23 -33.49 -1.64
N SER A 57 -11.20 -34.46 -2.57
CA SER A 57 -10.89 -34.17 -3.99
C SER A 57 -12.12 -33.79 -4.83
N PHE A 58 -13.32 -33.75 -4.24
CA PHE A 58 -14.53 -33.42 -4.99
C PHE A 58 -14.52 -32.00 -5.60
N PRO A 59 -14.02 -30.96 -4.90
CA PRO A 59 -13.80 -29.65 -5.50
C PRO A 59 -12.92 -29.71 -6.77
N ASP A 60 -11.79 -30.41 -6.72
CA ASP A 60 -10.85 -30.55 -7.85
C ASP A 60 -11.49 -31.30 -9.02
N PHE A 61 -12.23 -32.37 -8.71
CA PHE A 61 -12.98 -33.12 -9.72
C PHE A 61 -14.02 -32.23 -10.40
N LEU A 62 -14.84 -31.52 -9.61
CA LEU A 62 -15.89 -30.64 -10.12
C LEU A 62 -15.30 -29.51 -10.96
N GLN A 63 -14.16 -28.96 -10.53
CA GLN A 63 -13.43 -27.94 -11.27
C GLN A 63 -12.91 -28.45 -12.62
N THR A 64 -12.37 -29.67 -12.64
CA THR A 64 -11.93 -30.33 -13.87
C THR A 64 -13.11 -30.51 -14.84
N GLN A 65 -14.28 -30.91 -14.34
CA GLN A 65 -15.47 -31.08 -15.18
C GLN A 65 -16.03 -29.74 -15.70
N LEU A 66 -16.08 -28.70 -14.86
CA LEU A 66 -16.54 -27.37 -15.29
C LEU A 66 -15.66 -26.80 -16.40
N THR A 67 -14.34 -26.97 -16.27
CA THR A 67 -13.38 -26.56 -17.30
C THR A 67 -13.62 -27.30 -18.62
N ARG A 68 -13.90 -28.61 -18.58
CA ARG A 68 -14.23 -29.42 -19.78
C ARG A 68 -15.52 -28.98 -20.48
N VAL A 69 -16.49 -28.46 -19.73
CA VAL A 69 -17.78 -27.98 -20.26
C VAL A 69 -17.71 -26.50 -20.66
N GLY A 70 -16.53 -25.86 -20.59
CA GLY A 70 -16.32 -24.47 -20.99
C GLY A 70 -16.73 -23.44 -19.93
N VAL A 71 -17.06 -23.87 -18.71
CA VAL A 71 -17.31 -22.99 -17.56
C VAL A 71 -15.99 -22.85 -16.80
N GLY A 72 -15.16 -21.90 -17.20
CA GLY A 72 -13.88 -21.64 -16.53
C GLY A 72 -14.06 -21.04 -15.13
N ASN A 73 -12.99 -21.09 -14.31
CA ASN A 73 -12.93 -20.46 -12.97
C ASN A 73 -13.38 -18.99 -12.97
N LEU A 74 -13.04 -18.24 -14.02
CA LEU A 74 -13.40 -16.83 -14.11
C LEU A 74 -14.92 -16.59 -14.17
N GLN A 75 -15.70 -17.58 -14.63
CA GLN A 75 -17.15 -17.46 -14.76
C GLN A 75 -17.91 -17.65 -13.43
N VAL A 76 -17.32 -18.27 -12.41
CA VAL A 76 -17.97 -18.45 -11.11
C VAL A 76 -17.78 -17.25 -10.17
N HIS A 77 -16.71 -16.48 -10.34
CA HIS A 77 -16.48 -15.29 -9.51
C HIS A 77 -17.40 -14.12 -9.87
N ARG A 78 -17.76 -13.90 -11.14
CA ARG A 78 -18.68 -12.83 -11.55
C ARG A 78 -20.02 -12.86 -10.80
N PRO A 79 -20.78 -13.99 -10.77
CA PRO A 79 -22.04 -14.03 -10.04
C PRO A 79 -21.84 -13.88 -8.52
N LEU A 80 -20.71 -14.33 -7.95
CA LEU A 80 -20.40 -14.14 -6.53
C LEU A 80 -20.11 -12.67 -6.20
N ALA A 81 -19.35 -11.96 -7.04
CA ALA A 81 -19.11 -10.53 -6.91
C ALA A 81 -20.43 -9.75 -6.93
N SER A 82 -21.30 -10.04 -7.92
CA SER A 82 -22.63 -9.45 -8.00
C SER A 82 -23.49 -9.76 -6.77
N ARG A 83 -23.46 -11.00 -6.25
CA ARG A 83 -24.17 -11.34 -5.01
C ARG A 83 -23.63 -10.55 -3.81
N CYS A 84 -22.34 -10.24 -3.74
CA CYS A 84 -21.78 -9.40 -2.70
C CYS A 84 -22.38 -7.98 -2.75
N PHE A 85 -22.36 -7.33 -3.92
CA PHE A 85 -22.95 -5.99 -4.08
C PHE A 85 -24.44 -5.96 -3.77
N VAL A 86 -25.21 -6.95 -4.26
CA VAL A 86 -26.65 -7.07 -3.96
C VAL A 86 -26.91 -7.30 -2.47
N THR A 87 -26.06 -8.07 -1.80
CA THR A 87 -26.18 -8.31 -0.34
C THR A 87 -25.88 -7.03 0.44
N MET A 88 -24.79 -6.33 0.10
CA MET A 88 -24.43 -5.06 0.71
C MET A 88 -25.51 -3.99 0.50
N ALA A 89 -26.03 -3.85 -0.72
CA ALA A 89 -27.11 -2.92 -1.03
C ALA A 89 -28.40 -3.18 -0.22
N ARG A 90 -28.65 -4.43 0.18
CA ARG A 90 -29.82 -4.81 0.96
C ARG A 90 -29.66 -4.55 2.46
N PHE A 91 -28.51 -4.89 3.03
CA PHE A 91 -28.35 -4.92 4.48
C PHE A 91 -27.64 -3.70 5.05
N LEU A 92 -26.74 -3.06 4.29
CA LEU A 92 -26.01 -1.89 4.77
C LEU A 92 -26.93 -0.68 4.91
N LYS A 93 -26.92 -0.08 6.09
CA LYS A 93 -27.63 1.13 6.46
C LYS A 93 -26.88 1.77 7.63
N ARG A 94 -27.13 3.06 7.88
CA ARG A 94 -26.67 3.73 9.09
C ARG A 94 -27.18 2.99 10.32
N ASP A 95 -26.31 2.89 11.30
CA ASP A 95 -26.57 2.28 12.60
C ASP A 95 -27.06 0.83 12.44
N LEU A 96 -26.24 0.03 11.75
CA LEU A 96 -26.49 -1.36 11.39
C LEU A 96 -26.82 -2.22 12.62
N CYS A 97 -26.15 -1.95 13.74
CA CYS A 97 -26.36 -2.65 15.02
C CYS A 97 -27.33 -1.93 15.96
N GLY A 98 -27.85 -0.75 15.62
CA GLY A 98 -28.73 0.02 16.49
C GLY A 98 -28.04 0.50 17.77
N LEU A 99 -26.78 0.95 17.69
CA LEU A 99 -25.97 1.47 18.79
C LEU A 99 -26.63 2.68 19.47
N GLY A 100 -27.28 3.55 18.71
CA GLY A 100 -27.96 4.74 19.23
C GLY A 100 -27.01 5.90 19.53
N ASP A 101 -26.54 5.99 20.77
CA ASP A 101 -25.70 7.10 21.23
C ASP A 101 -24.29 7.01 20.65
N SER A 102 -23.91 8.01 19.84
CA SER A 102 -22.62 8.10 19.16
C SER A 102 -21.44 8.37 20.09
N SER A 103 -21.71 8.93 21.28
CA SER A 103 -20.68 9.29 22.27
C SER A 103 -20.13 8.09 23.04
N LEU A 104 -20.82 6.95 23.00
CA LEU A 104 -20.40 5.73 23.67
C LEU A 104 -19.42 4.93 22.81
N LEU A 105 -18.33 4.49 23.42
CA LEU A 105 -17.43 3.50 22.83
C LEU A 105 -18.10 2.13 22.78
N HIS A 106 -17.66 1.27 21.87
CA HIS A 106 -18.14 -0.11 21.75
C HIS A 106 -18.11 -0.86 23.09
N ASP A 107 -17.04 -0.67 23.88
CA ASP A 107 -16.85 -1.33 25.18
C ASP A 107 -17.75 -0.77 26.29
N GLU A 108 -18.35 0.41 26.09
CA GLU A 108 -19.30 1.03 27.03
C GLU A 108 -20.74 0.55 26.79
N ILE A 109 -21.00 -0.09 25.65
CA ILE A 109 -22.32 -0.61 25.27
C ILE A 109 -22.46 -2.06 25.76
N ARG A 110 -23.27 -2.26 26.81
CA ARG A 110 -23.41 -3.54 27.54
C ARG A 110 -23.72 -4.76 26.68
N ASP A 111 -24.49 -4.60 25.60
CA ASP A 111 -24.92 -5.69 24.70
C ASP A 111 -24.29 -5.60 23.30
N PHE A 112 -23.17 -4.86 23.16
CA PHE A 112 -22.45 -4.68 21.89
C PHE A 112 -22.11 -6.01 21.21
N ASP A 113 -21.47 -6.93 21.93
CA ASP A 113 -21.08 -8.24 21.37
C ASP A 113 -22.28 -9.08 20.89
N GLN A 114 -23.43 -8.93 21.52
CA GLN A 114 -24.66 -9.61 21.08
C GLN A 114 -25.18 -8.99 19.78
N ARG A 115 -25.24 -7.65 19.71
CA ARG A 115 -25.68 -6.92 18.51
C ARG A 115 -24.74 -7.17 17.33
N ARG A 116 -23.42 -7.10 17.55
CA ARG A 116 -22.39 -7.44 16.56
C ARG A 116 -22.54 -8.86 16.02
N ARG A 117 -22.76 -9.86 16.90
CA ARG A 117 -22.97 -11.26 16.47
C ARG A 117 -24.27 -11.49 15.72
N ALA A 118 -25.24 -10.57 15.82
CA ALA A 118 -26.49 -10.63 15.06
C ALA A 118 -26.34 -10.17 13.60
N ILE A 119 -25.22 -9.53 13.23
CA ILE A 119 -24.92 -9.20 11.83
C ILE A 119 -24.90 -10.49 11.00
N PRO A 120 -25.68 -10.59 9.90
CA PRO A 120 -25.71 -11.80 9.08
C PRO A 120 -24.32 -12.16 8.55
N ARG A 121 -23.93 -13.44 8.63
CA ARG A 121 -22.63 -13.89 8.09
C ARG A 121 -22.55 -13.71 6.59
N ALA A 122 -23.70 -13.76 5.89
CA ALA A 122 -23.79 -13.38 4.47
C ALA A 122 -23.34 -11.93 4.20
N LEU A 123 -23.66 -10.99 5.10
CA LEU A 123 -23.20 -9.60 4.96
C LEU A 123 -21.71 -9.48 5.27
N ARG A 124 -21.24 -10.10 6.37
CA ARG A 124 -19.80 -10.14 6.69
C ARG A 124 -19.00 -10.66 5.49
N TYR A 125 -19.43 -11.77 4.91
CA TYR A 125 -18.81 -12.34 3.72
C TYR A 125 -18.79 -11.37 2.54
N ALA A 126 -19.94 -10.74 2.24
CA ALA A 126 -20.04 -9.78 1.15
C ALA A 126 -19.09 -8.58 1.33
N CYS A 127 -19.00 -8.05 2.56
CA CYS A 127 -18.08 -6.95 2.88
C CYS A 127 -16.61 -7.39 2.73
N ILE A 128 -16.21 -8.56 3.20
CA ILE A 128 -14.80 -8.96 3.18
C ILE A 128 -14.34 -9.46 1.79
N HIS A 129 -15.23 -10.10 1.01
CA HIS A 129 -14.82 -10.86 -0.18
C HIS A 129 -15.33 -10.32 -1.53
N TRP A 130 -16.05 -9.18 -1.58
CA TRP A 130 -16.48 -8.60 -2.87
C TRP A 130 -15.30 -8.37 -3.81
N LEU A 131 -14.17 -7.85 -3.32
CA LEU A 131 -12.99 -7.57 -4.13
C LEU A 131 -12.26 -8.85 -4.55
N PHE A 132 -12.26 -9.88 -3.70
CA PHE A 132 -11.70 -11.19 -4.04
C PHE A 132 -12.42 -11.77 -5.27
N HIS A 133 -13.75 -11.72 -5.29
CA HIS A 133 -14.51 -12.16 -6.45
C HIS A 133 -14.34 -11.23 -7.64
N LEU A 134 -14.29 -9.92 -7.43
CA LEU A 134 -14.11 -8.96 -8.52
C LEU A 134 -12.77 -9.16 -9.25
N ARG A 135 -11.69 -9.49 -8.52
CA ARG A 135 -10.38 -9.86 -9.10
C ARG A 135 -10.42 -11.16 -9.90
N GLY A 136 -11.30 -12.08 -9.52
CA GLY A 136 -11.42 -13.40 -10.11
C GLY A 136 -12.31 -13.46 -11.35
N CYS A 137 -12.83 -12.34 -11.86
CA CYS A 137 -13.70 -12.35 -13.04
C CYS A 137 -13.34 -11.28 -14.08
N ALA A 138 -13.75 -11.52 -15.32
CA ALA A 138 -13.85 -10.46 -16.32
C ALA A 138 -15.01 -9.53 -15.93
N VAL A 139 -14.70 -8.26 -15.74
CA VAL A 139 -15.67 -7.25 -15.33
C VAL A 139 -16.41 -6.74 -16.56
N ASP A 140 -17.72 -6.63 -16.44
CA ASP A 140 -18.62 -6.10 -17.46
C ASP A 140 -19.35 -4.86 -16.93
N GLU A 141 -20.06 -4.18 -17.83
CA GLU A 141 -20.80 -2.94 -17.54
C GLU A 141 -21.75 -3.08 -16.33
N GLU A 142 -22.36 -4.25 -16.13
CA GLU A 142 -23.26 -4.49 -14.99
C GLU A 142 -22.49 -4.49 -13.66
N LEU A 143 -21.33 -5.14 -13.59
CA LEU A 143 -20.48 -5.13 -12.40
C LEU A 143 -19.84 -3.76 -12.16
N GLU A 144 -19.47 -3.03 -13.21
CA GLU A 144 -18.98 -1.65 -13.11
C GLU A 144 -20.04 -0.74 -12.48
N GLN A 145 -21.29 -0.86 -12.95
CA GLN A 145 -22.42 -0.12 -12.39
C GLN A 145 -22.71 -0.52 -10.94
N GLN A 146 -22.66 -1.82 -10.61
CA GLN A 146 -22.85 -2.29 -9.22
C GLN A 146 -21.74 -1.79 -8.28
N LEU A 147 -20.50 -1.70 -8.75
CA LEU A 147 -19.40 -1.10 -8.00
C LEU A 147 -19.66 0.39 -7.77
N LEU A 148 -20.01 1.14 -8.82
CA LEU A 148 -20.31 2.57 -8.70
C LEU A 148 -21.46 2.82 -7.72
N GLU A 149 -22.58 2.10 -7.84
CA GLU A 149 -23.72 2.22 -6.93
C GLU A 149 -23.36 1.88 -5.48
N PHE A 150 -22.51 0.86 -5.28
CA PHE A 150 -21.99 0.55 -3.95
C PHE A 150 -21.19 1.73 -3.38
N LEU A 151 -20.29 2.30 -4.18
CA LEU A 151 -19.44 3.41 -3.73
C LEU A 151 -20.26 4.69 -3.46
N GLU A 152 -21.25 4.98 -4.30
CA GLU A 152 -22.07 6.19 -4.20
C GLU A 152 -23.15 6.13 -3.13
N ALA A 153 -23.69 4.94 -2.85
CA ALA A 153 -24.85 4.82 -1.95
C ALA A 153 -24.58 4.02 -0.67
N ARG A 154 -23.53 3.20 -0.60
CA ARG A 154 -23.34 2.22 0.48
C ARG A 154 -21.99 2.24 1.17
N LEU A 155 -21.02 2.99 0.67
CA LEU A 155 -19.64 2.98 1.13
C LEU A 155 -19.45 3.42 2.58
N LEU A 156 -20.07 4.53 2.99
CA LEU A 156 -19.98 4.98 4.39
C LEU A 156 -20.64 3.97 5.35
N PHE A 157 -21.76 3.36 4.96
CA PHE A 157 -22.41 2.28 5.73
C PHE A 157 -21.55 1.00 5.76
N ALA A 158 -20.77 0.76 4.71
CA ALA A 158 -19.81 -0.34 4.69
C ALA A 158 -18.67 -0.09 5.69
N ILE A 159 -18.11 1.12 5.76
CA ILE A 159 -17.07 1.49 6.72
C ILE A 159 -17.57 1.27 8.16
N GLU A 160 -18.80 1.69 8.46
CA GLU A 160 -19.45 1.37 9.75
C GLU A 160 -19.49 -0.14 9.99
N ALA A 161 -19.92 -0.93 9.00
CA ALA A 161 -19.96 -2.39 9.12
C ALA A 161 -18.57 -3.01 9.35
N TYR A 162 -17.52 -2.54 8.67
CA TYR A 162 -16.15 -3.02 8.91
C TYR A 162 -15.69 -2.70 10.34
N SER A 163 -16.01 -1.52 10.86
CA SER A 163 -15.73 -1.18 12.26
C SER A 163 -16.43 -2.13 13.23
N LEU A 164 -17.75 -2.31 13.06
CA LEU A 164 -18.55 -3.22 13.88
C LEU A 164 -18.02 -4.67 13.82
N LEU A 165 -17.49 -5.08 12.67
CA LEU A 165 -16.92 -6.42 12.48
C LEU A 165 -15.50 -6.55 13.02
N GLY A 166 -14.85 -5.47 13.46
CA GLY A 166 -13.44 -5.45 13.88
C GLY A 166 -12.47 -5.58 12.70
N GLU A 167 -12.92 -5.23 11.49
CA GLU A 167 -12.25 -5.44 10.20
C GLU A 167 -11.90 -4.10 9.53
N LEU A 168 -11.75 -3.02 10.30
CA LEU A 168 -11.46 -1.69 9.75
C LEU A 168 -10.10 -1.63 9.04
N GLY A 169 -9.09 -2.35 9.54
CA GLY A 169 -7.81 -2.53 8.83
C GLY A 169 -8.00 -3.21 7.47
N THR A 170 -8.80 -4.28 7.43
CA THR A 170 -9.19 -4.95 6.20
C THR A 170 -9.90 -4.00 5.23
N CYS A 171 -10.74 -3.08 5.73
CA CYS A 171 -11.37 -2.03 4.91
C CYS A 171 -10.35 -1.14 4.21
N VAL A 172 -9.38 -0.60 4.95
CA VAL A 172 -8.31 0.26 4.40
C VAL A 172 -7.58 -0.46 3.26
N GLU A 173 -7.23 -1.72 3.49
CA GLU A 173 -6.56 -2.56 2.49
C GLU A 173 -7.43 -2.88 1.26
N LEU A 174 -8.71 -3.16 1.47
CA LEU A 174 -9.67 -3.41 0.40
C LEU A 174 -9.88 -2.17 -0.48
N LEU A 175 -10.05 -0.98 0.11
CA LEU A 175 -10.24 0.26 -0.64
C LEU A 175 -9.01 0.61 -1.48
N ARG A 176 -7.81 0.50 -0.89
CA ARG A 176 -6.53 0.67 -1.59
C ARG A 176 -6.38 -0.32 -2.74
N SER A 177 -6.63 -1.60 -2.45
CA SER A 177 -6.54 -2.70 -3.40
C SER A 177 -7.54 -2.57 -4.56
N ALA A 178 -8.75 -2.10 -4.28
CA ALA A 178 -9.78 -1.87 -5.29
C ALA A 178 -9.38 -0.72 -6.21
N ARG A 179 -8.82 0.37 -5.66
CA ARG A 179 -8.34 1.50 -6.44
C ARG A 179 -7.22 1.08 -7.41
N LYS A 180 -6.28 0.27 -6.94
CA LYS A 180 -5.23 -0.34 -7.79
C LYS A 180 -5.84 -1.18 -8.91
N LEU A 181 -6.82 -2.02 -8.59
CA LEU A 181 -7.49 -2.87 -9.59
C LEU A 181 -8.18 -2.03 -10.68
N VAL A 182 -8.92 -1.00 -10.30
CA VAL A 182 -9.70 -0.14 -11.20
C VAL A 182 -8.82 0.77 -12.07
N THR A 183 -7.57 1.03 -11.65
CA THR A 183 -6.65 1.90 -12.41
C THR A 183 -6.39 1.37 -13.83
N GLY A 184 -6.41 0.04 -14.03
CA GLY A 184 -6.24 -0.58 -15.34
C GLY A 184 -7.53 -0.70 -16.18
N TRP A 185 -8.69 -0.30 -15.65
CA TRP A 185 -9.97 -0.45 -16.35
C TRP A 185 -10.26 0.73 -17.27
N THR A 186 -11.18 0.54 -18.22
CA THR A 186 -11.64 1.60 -19.12
C THR A 186 -13.16 1.61 -19.15
N PHE A 187 -13.78 2.56 -18.46
CA PHE A 187 -15.23 2.74 -18.41
C PHE A 187 -15.58 4.19 -18.05
N ARG A 188 -16.84 4.57 -18.30
CA ARG A 188 -17.32 5.96 -18.26
C ARG A 188 -17.06 6.68 -16.94
N HIS A 189 -17.24 5.99 -15.81
CA HIS A 189 -17.21 6.56 -14.46
C HIS A 189 -15.91 6.24 -13.70
N LYS A 190 -14.84 5.90 -14.42
CA LYS A 190 -13.56 5.50 -13.82
C LYS A 190 -13.01 6.54 -12.84
N ILE A 191 -13.04 7.82 -13.21
CA ILE A 191 -12.49 8.90 -12.39
C ILE A 191 -13.28 9.00 -11.08
N ASP A 192 -14.61 9.02 -11.16
CA ASP A 192 -15.50 9.06 -9.99
C ASP A 192 -15.22 7.88 -9.04
N VAL A 193 -15.07 6.67 -9.58
CA VAL A 193 -14.75 5.46 -8.79
C VAL A 193 -13.37 5.59 -8.12
N LEU A 194 -12.35 6.04 -8.84
CA LEU A 194 -10.99 6.21 -8.30
C LEU A 194 -10.96 7.26 -7.18
N ASP A 195 -11.70 8.35 -7.34
CA ASP A 195 -11.78 9.44 -6.36
C ASP A 195 -12.57 9.01 -5.12
N LEU A 196 -13.72 8.34 -5.28
CA LEU A 196 -14.50 7.79 -4.16
C LEU A 196 -13.69 6.77 -3.33
N LEU A 197 -12.95 5.89 -4.01
CA LEU A 197 -12.07 4.93 -3.35
C LEU A 197 -10.92 5.63 -2.61
N TYR A 198 -10.32 6.66 -3.21
CA TYR A 198 -9.26 7.43 -2.58
C TYR A 198 -9.75 8.18 -1.34
N ASP A 199 -10.84 8.96 -1.48
CA ASP A 199 -11.38 9.76 -0.39
C ASP A 199 -11.86 8.90 0.78
N SER A 200 -12.48 7.76 0.50
CA SER A 200 -12.96 6.85 1.54
C SER A 200 -11.82 6.15 2.26
N TRP A 201 -10.79 5.77 1.51
CA TRP A 201 -9.57 5.25 2.09
C TRP A 201 -8.87 6.31 2.96
N ARG A 202 -8.79 7.57 2.51
CA ARG A 202 -8.27 8.71 3.29
C ARG A 202 -9.06 8.98 4.56
N LEU A 203 -10.39 9.08 4.46
CA LEU A 203 -11.26 9.27 5.62
C LEU A 203 -11.10 8.14 6.63
N THR A 204 -11.09 6.89 6.17
CA THR A 204 -10.96 5.72 7.05
C THR A 204 -9.59 5.70 7.73
N LEU A 205 -8.55 6.13 7.03
CA LEU A 205 -7.19 6.21 7.57
C LEU A 205 -7.04 7.34 8.59
N GLU A 206 -7.54 8.54 8.28
CA GLU A 206 -7.43 9.70 9.17
C GLU A 206 -8.20 9.48 10.49
N PHE A 207 -9.41 8.94 10.39
CA PHE A 207 -10.30 8.71 11.53
C PHE A 207 -10.31 7.25 12.01
N PHE A 208 -9.25 6.49 11.72
CA PHE A 208 -9.20 5.05 12.01
C PHE A 208 -9.49 4.73 13.47
N PHE A 209 -8.83 5.43 14.40
CA PHE A 209 -8.98 5.15 15.83
C PHE A 209 -10.40 5.48 16.32
N PRO A 210 -10.95 6.70 16.12
CA PRO A 210 -12.34 7.00 16.48
C PRO A 210 -13.34 6.00 15.90
N ILE A 211 -13.24 5.70 14.59
CA ILE A 211 -14.14 4.76 13.93
C ILE A 211 -14.01 3.36 14.51
N SER A 212 -12.79 2.89 14.80
CA SER A 212 -12.55 1.54 15.36
C SER A 212 -13.15 1.36 16.75
N CYS A 213 -13.19 2.42 17.57
CA CYS A 213 -13.71 2.39 18.92
C CYS A 213 -15.22 2.70 18.99
N SER A 214 -15.76 3.47 18.06
CA SER A 214 -17.20 3.70 17.90
C SER A 214 -17.56 3.93 16.43
N ALA A 215 -18.28 2.97 15.85
CA ALA A 215 -18.58 2.93 14.43
C ALA A 215 -19.39 4.14 13.92
N LEU A 216 -20.16 4.81 14.80
CA LEU A 216 -20.96 5.98 14.42
C LEU A 216 -20.11 7.23 14.15
N HIS A 217 -18.84 7.27 14.59
CA HIS A 217 -17.92 8.36 14.25
C HIS A 217 -17.62 8.46 12.75
N VAL A 218 -17.97 7.45 11.94
CA VAL A 218 -17.97 7.60 10.47
C VAL A 218 -18.82 8.80 10.05
N TYR A 219 -19.98 9.00 10.69
CA TYR A 219 -20.90 10.10 10.39
C TYR A 219 -20.69 11.32 11.27
N GLU A 220 -20.36 11.10 12.55
CA GLU A 220 -20.32 12.20 13.52
C GLU A 220 -19.00 12.96 13.52
N SER A 221 -17.89 12.35 13.08
CA SER A 221 -16.58 13.02 13.08
C SER A 221 -15.87 12.92 11.75
N ALA A 222 -15.83 11.74 11.13
CA ALA A 222 -15.03 11.53 9.94
C ALA A 222 -15.61 12.24 8.70
N PHE A 223 -16.89 12.02 8.41
CA PHE A 223 -17.53 12.61 7.24
C PHE A 223 -17.63 14.15 7.28
N PRO A 224 -17.98 14.80 8.40
CA PRO A 224 -18.00 16.28 8.49
C PRO A 224 -16.65 16.93 8.20
N HIS A 225 -15.55 16.24 8.50
CA HIS A 225 -14.18 16.69 8.27
C HIS A 225 -13.63 16.32 6.88
N CYS A 226 -14.44 15.75 5.99
CA CYS A 226 -14.04 15.57 4.59
C CYS A 226 -13.76 16.93 3.93
N PRO A 227 -12.67 17.05 3.15
CA PRO A 227 -12.37 18.24 2.36
C PRO A 227 -13.53 18.64 1.46
N VAL A 228 -13.66 19.95 1.24
CA VAL A 228 -14.81 20.55 0.55
C VAL A 228 -14.98 20.00 -0.87
N ASN A 229 -13.87 19.81 -1.60
CA ASN A 229 -13.89 19.33 -2.98
C ASN A 229 -13.68 17.80 -3.09
N SER A 230 -13.72 17.06 -1.99
CA SER A 230 -13.65 15.59 -2.05
C SER A 230 -14.90 15.03 -2.73
N LYS A 231 -14.72 14.06 -3.63
CA LYS A 231 -15.81 13.38 -4.32
C LYS A 231 -16.74 12.70 -3.31
N LEU A 232 -16.18 12.13 -2.23
CA LEU A 232 -16.96 11.51 -1.17
C LEU A 232 -17.94 12.49 -0.51
N ARG A 233 -17.50 13.72 -0.20
CA ARG A 233 -18.38 14.76 0.35
C ARG A 233 -19.49 15.11 -0.63
N LEU A 234 -19.12 15.44 -1.87
CA LEU A 234 -20.08 15.84 -2.91
C LEU A 234 -21.14 14.75 -3.17
N THR A 235 -20.77 13.48 -3.04
CA THR A 235 -21.68 12.35 -3.22
C THR A 235 -22.64 12.15 -2.04
N TYR A 236 -22.17 12.31 -0.79
CA TYR A 236 -22.97 11.96 0.40
C TYR A 236 -23.59 13.15 1.14
N GLU A 237 -23.21 14.40 0.86
CA GLU A 237 -23.68 15.58 1.61
C GLU A 237 -25.19 15.79 1.49
N SER A 238 -25.77 15.41 0.35
CA SER A 238 -27.22 15.48 0.12
C SER A 238 -28.01 14.35 0.80
N ASN A 239 -27.35 13.27 1.24
CA ASN A 239 -28.01 12.12 1.84
C ASN A 239 -28.31 12.38 3.32
N PRO A 240 -29.60 12.45 3.74
CA PRO A 240 -29.94 12.71 5.14
C PRO A 240 -29.44 11.64 6.10
N ALA A 241 -29.27 10.39 5.64
CA ALA A 241 -28.79 9.31 6.48
C ALA A 241 -27.32 9.49 6.90
N THR A 242 -26.53 10.29 6.18
CA THR A 242 -25.10 10.50 6.46
C THR A 242 -24.79 11.82 7.13
N LYS A 243 -25.81 12.65 7.39
CA LYS A 243 -25.65 13.88 8.17
C LYS A 243 -25.32 13.55 9.63
N SER A 244 -24.32 14.23 10.16
CA SER A 244 -24.02 14.22 11.59
C SER A 244 -25.23 14.72 12.37
N THR A 245 -25.51 14.08 13.51
CA THR A 245 -26.54 14.51 14.45
C THR A 245 -26.04 15.59 15.40
N ASP A 246 -24.75 15.58 15.73
CA ASP A 246 -24.21 16.35 16.85
C ASP A 246 -23.17 17.41 16.44
N MET A 247 -22.52 17.25 15.28
CA MET A 247 -21.41 18.09 14.84
C MET A 247 -21.78 18.94 13.62
N LEU A 248 -21.58 20.25 13.74
CA LEU A 248 -21.59 21.20 12.63
C LEU A 248 -20.18 21.77 12.47
N VAL A 249 -19.58 21.57 11.30
CA VAL A 249 -18.31 22.19 10.94
C VAL A 249 -18.63 23.46 10.16
N ASP A 250 -18.45 24.62 10.80
CA ASP A 250 -18.90 25.93 10.28
C ASP A 250 -17.81 26.62 9.43
N ASP A 251 -16.51 26.37 9.69
CA ASP A 251 -15.39 26.99 8.97
C ASP A 251 -14.09 26.15 9.04
N CYS A 252 -13.14 26.45 8.13
CA CYS A 252 -11.75 25.95 8.09
C CYS A 252 -11.50 24.52 7.58
N LEU A 253 -12.37 23.97 6.73
CA LEU A 253 -12.04 22.72 6.01
C LEU A 253 -11.03 22.98 4.89
N GLU A 254 -10.08 22.06 4.73
CA GLU A 254 -9.18 22.07 3.59
C GLU A 254 -9.97 21.84 2.28
N ASP A 255 -9.51 22.44 1.18
CA ASP A 255 -10.11 22.23 -0.14
C ASP A 255 -9.91 20.79 -0.63
N TYR A 256 -8.74 20.21 -0.32
CA TYR A 256 -8.30 18.87 -0.70
C TYR A 256 -7.53 18.21 0.43
N TRP A 257 -7.44 16.88 0.40
CA TRP A 257 -6.62 16.15 1.37
C TRP A 257 -5.13 16.55 1.27
N ASN A 258 -4.53 16.93 2.39
CA ASN A 258 -3.08 17.09 2.53
C ASN A 258 -2.28 15.80 2.19
N CYS A 259 -0.97 15.91 1.99
CA CYS A 259 -0.12 14.76 1.63
C CYS A 259 0.31 13.88 2.81
N GLU A 260 0.21 14.41 4.04
CA GLU A 260 0.48 13.68 5.29
C GLU A 260 -0.74 12.85 5.66
N THR A 261 -0.57 11.54 5.71
CA THR A 261 -1.73 10.63 5.81
C THR A 261 -1.88 9.98 7.18
N ARG A 262 -0.83 10.02 7.99
CA ARG A 262 -0.80 9.51 9.36
C ARG A 262 0.47 9.97 10.05
N VAL A 263 0.35 10.23 11.35
CA VAL A 263 1.49 10.42 12.25
C VAL A 263 1.58 9.24 13.22
N ILE A 264 2.71 8.54 13.22
CA ILE A 264 3.03 7.48 14.18
C ILE A 264 3.91 8.09 15.27
N ASN A 265 3.42 8.08 16.50
CA ASN A 265 4.18 8.53 17.67
C ASN A 265 5.17 7.43 18.06
N LEU A 266 6.46 7.76 18.07
CA LEU A 266 7.53 6.82 18.36
C LEU A 266 7.93 6.92 19.84
N SER A 267 8.19 5.77 20.47
CA SER A 267 8.64 5.71 21.87
C SER A 267 10.16 5.91 22.02
N GLU A 268 10.90 5.82 20.91
CA GLU A 268 12.37 5.92 20.85
C GLU A 268 12.80 6.69 19.60
N GLU A 269 14.06 7.13 19.55
CA GLU A 269 14.65 7.75 18.36
C GLU A 269 15.11 6.68 17.35
N TYR A 270 14.49 6.69 16.17
CA TYR A 270 14.84 5.82 15.04
C TYR A 270 15.68 6.58 14.02
N CYS A 271 16.76 5.97 13.53
CA CYS A 271 17.71 6.60 12.61
C CYS A 271 17.56 6.15 11.16
N HIS A 272 16.94 4.98 10.92
CA HIS A 272 16.67 4.48 9.57
C HIS A 272 15.24 3.98 9.44
N PHE A 273 14.64 4.23 8.27
CA PHE A 273 13.30 3.78 7.93
C PHE A 273 13.28 3.04 6.59
N ALA A 274 12.41 2.05 6.47
CA ALA A 274 12.15 1.30 5.25
C ALA A 274 10.66 0.97 5.13
N LEU A 275 10.07 1.18 3.95
CA LEU A 275 8.73 0.70 3.65
C LEU A 275 8.75 -0.71 3.08
N SER A 276 7.70 -1.47 3.36
CA SER A 276 7.40 -2.67 2.59
C SER A 276 6.97 -2.26 1.20
N LEU A 277 7.18 -3.16 0.24
CA LEU A 277 6.90 -2.85 -1.16
C LEU A 277 5.43 -2.50 -1.44
N ASP A 278 4.51 -3.16 -0.76
CA ASP A 278 3.07 -2.88 -0.86
C ASP A 278 2.66 -1.62 -0.06
N GLY A 279 3.60 -1.01 0.66
CA GLY A 279 3.39 0.12 1.57
C GLY A 279 2.46 -0.19 2.73
N SER A 280 2.21 -1.48 3.05
CA SER A 280 1.40 -1.88 4.21
C SER A 280 2.16 -1.75 5.52
N GLN A 281 3.49 -1.81 5.49
CA GLN A 281 4.32 -1.79 6.68
C GLN A 281 5.47 -0.79 6.54
N ILE A 282 5.89 -0.25 7.67
CA ILE A 282 7.09 0.56 7.80
C ILE A 282 7.95 -0.06 8.89
N ALA A 283 9.23 -0.28 8.60
CA ALA A 283 10.23 -0.67 9.57
C ALA A 283 11.08 0.54 9.96
N GLY A 284 11.39 0.65 11.23
CA GLY A 284 12.35 1.60 11.79
C GLY A 284 13.43 0.85 12.54
N ALA A 285 14.67 1.33 12.45
CA ALA A 285 15.77 0.86 13.29
C ALA A 285 16.33 2.01 14.13
N SER A 286 16.47 1.79 15.43
CA SER A 286 17.08 2.72 16.39
C SER A 286 18.59 2.53 16.44
N ARG A 287 19.29 3.56 16.94
CA ARG A 287 20.75 3.50 17.14
C ARG A 287 21.15 2.42 18.16
N GLY A 288 20.24 2.06 19.06
CA GLY A 288 20.42 1.01 20.07
C GLY A 288 20.14 -0.41 19.56
N GLY A 289 19.87 -0.59 18.26
CA GLY A 289 19.57 -1.89 17.66
C GLY A 289 18.11 -2.34 17.80
N CYS A 290 17.23 -1.52 18.38
CA CYS A 290 15.80 -1.83 18.41
C CYS A 290 15.24 -1.69 17.00
N ILE A 291 14.58 -2.74 16.51
CA ILE A 291 13.88 -2.73 15.24
C ILE A 291 12.40 -2.86 15.55
N SER A 292 11.62 -1.98 14.95
CA SER A 292 10.17 -1.96 15.08
C SER A 292 9.55 -1.91 13.70
N VAL A 293 8.47 -2.66 13.51
CA VAL A 293 7.66 -2.71 12.31
C VAL A 293 6.26 -2.27 12.68
N TRP A 294 5.77 -1.25 12.00
CA TRP A 294 4.41 -0.74 12.18
C TRP A 294 3.59 -1.00 10.94
N ASP A 295 2.31 -1.24 11.15
CA ASP A 295 1.31 -1.30 10.09
C ASP A 295 0.94 0.14 9.71
N THR A 296 1.03 0.49 8.42
CA THR A 296 0.80 1.86 7.96
C THR A 296 -0.68 2.24 7.98
N ALA A 297 -1.59 1.25 7.99
CA ALA A 297 -3.03 1.45 8.04
C ALA A 297 -3.54 1.76 9.45
N SER A 298 -3.05 1.05 10.46
CA SER A 298 -3.46 1.18 11.86
C SER A 298 -2.48 2.00 12.71
N GLY A 299 -1.25 2.21 12.22
CA GLY A 299 -0.16 2.84 12.99
C GLY A 299 0.31 1.99 14.18
N LEU A 300 -0.19 0.76 14.32
CA LEU A 300 0.12 -0.13 15.43
C LEU A 300 1.44 -0.85 15.16
N LEU A 301 2.15 -1.13 16.25
CA LEU A 301 3.35 -1.96 16.23
C LEU A 301 2.95 -3.41 15.91
N VAL A 302 3.41 -3.91 14.76
CA VAL A 302 3.20 -5.28 14.29
C VAL A 302 4.23 -6.22 14.90
N SER A 303 5.49 -5.79 14.91
CA SER A 303 6.60 -6.61 15.38
C SER A 303 7.73 -5.74 15.90
N SER A 304 8.39 -6.19 16.96
CA SER A 304 9.58 -5.55 17.51
C SER A 304 10.68 -6.60 17.73
N PRO A 305 11.31 -7.10 16.65
CA PRO A 305 12.35 -8.09 16.80
C PRO A 305 13.54 -7.48 17.54
N SER A 306 13.84 -8.03 18.71
CA SER A 306 15.00 -7.62 19.50
C SER A 306 16.26 -8.24 18.89
N LEU A 307 16.96 -7.49 18.04
CA LEU A 307 18.32 -7.80 17.67
C LEU A 307 19.23 -6.92 18.52
N LYS A 308 20.00 -7.49 19.45
CA LYS A 308 21.06 -6.72 20.12
C LYS A 308 22.15 -6.45 19.09
N VAL A 309 22.08 -5.28 18.46
CA VAL A 309 23.10 -4.84 17.51
C VAL A 309 24.05 -3.91 18.26
N ASP A 310 25.22 -4.42 18.62
CA ASP A 310 26.26 -3.64 19.34
C ASP A 310 26.97 -2.61 18.43
N SER A 311 26.46 -2.34 17.22
CA SER A 311 27.14 -1.51 16.21
C SER A 311 26.19 -0.72 15.33
N TYR A 312 26.69 0.38 14.77
CA TYR A 312 26.01 1.26 13.83
C TYR A 312 25.43 0.52 12.61
N LEU A 313 24.15 0.72 12.36
CA LEU A 313 23.48 0.34 11.12
C LEU A 313 23.79 1.38 10.04
N CYS A 314 23.97 0.91 8.80
CA CYS A 314 24.25 1.76 7.63
C CYS A 314 23.04 1.84 6.68
N GLY A 315 22.03 0.98 6.86
CA GLY A 315 20.88 0.93 5.97
C GLY A 315 19.85 -0.12 6.39
N LEU A 316 18.61 0.09 5.97
CA LEU A 316 17.45 -0.76 6.24
C LEU A 316 16.65 -0.92 4.95
N ALA A 317 16.22 -2.15 4.67
CA ALA A 317 15.27 -2.46 3.61
C ALA A 317 14.24 -3.49 4.12
N LEU A 318 12.98 -3.35 3.70
CA LEU A 318 11.86 -4.19 4.13
C LEU A 318 11.17 -4.80 2.91
N ASN A 319 10.97 -6.11 2.93
CA ASN A 319 10.32 -6.86 1.85
C ASN A 319 8.94 -7.43 2.28
N GLY A 320 8.44 -7.05 3.46
CA GLY A 320 7.29 -7.70 4.08
C GLY A 320 7.76 -8.78 5.05
N PRO A 321 7.99 -10.05 4.66
CA PRO A 321 8.35 -11.11 5.60
C PRO A 321 9.83 -11.07 6.02
N VAL A 322 10.68 -10.30 5.33
CA VAL A 322 12.13 -10.23 5.59
C VAL A 322 12.57 -8.77 5.71
N ILE A 323 13.35 -8.48 6.74
CA ILE A 323 14.09 -7.24 6.92
C ILE A 323 15.55 -7.50 6.57
N ALA A 324 16.13 -6.63 5.75
CA ALA A 324 17.56 -6.61 5.53
C ALA A 324 18.19 -5.42 6.26
N LEU A 325 19.18 -5.72 7.10
CA LEU A 325 19.94 -4.78 7.91
C LEU A 325 21.36 -4.72 7.38
N LEU A 326 21.80 -3.52 7.04
CA LEU A 326 23.15 -3.29 6.57
C LEU A 326 24.06 -2.93 7.75
N ARG A 327 25.09 -3.73 7.97
CA ARG A 327 26.20 -3.46 8.88
C ARG A 327 27.47 -3.31 8.05
N GLN A 328 28.39 -2.47 8.51
CA GLN A 328 29.68 -2.15 7.87
C GLN A 328 30.18 -3.20 6.85
N SER A 329 30.40 -4.45 7.28
CA SER A 329 30.89 -5.56 6.44
C SER A 329 29.96 -6.79 6.36
N GLU A 330 28.72 -6.71 6.84
CA GLU A 330 27.76 -7.82 6.73
C GLU A 330 26.32 -7.33 6.52
N CYS A 331 25.55 -8.06 5.73
CA CYS A 331 24.11 -7.87 5.62
C CYS A 331 23.39 -8.98 6.41
N ILE A 332 22.50 -8.58 7.33
CA ILE A 332 21.68 -9.51 8.13
C ILE A 332 20.28 -9.54 7.53
N LEU A 333 19.81 -10.73 7.16
CA LEU A 333 18.46 -11.00 6.72
C LEU A 333 17.65 -11.59 7.88
N LEU A 334 16.78 -10.79 8.46
CA LEU A 334 15.90 -11.19 9.56
C LEU A 334 14.53 -11.57 9.02
N LYS A 335 14.09 -12.81 9.26
CA LYS A 335 12.72 -13.23 8.95
C LYS A 335 11.79 -12.87 10.10
N LEU A 336 10.68 -12.20 9.79
CA LEU A 336 9.73 -11.73 10.81
C LEU A 336 8.89 -12.83 11.44
N GLU A 337 8.59 -13.92 10.71
CA GLU A 337 7.74 -15.01 11.22
C GLU A 337 8.42 -15.82 12.33
N ASP A 338 9.64 -16.29 12.07
CA ASP A 338 10.35 -17.22 12.96
C ASP A 338 11.47 -16.54 13.78
N GLY A 339 11.73 -15.25 13.52
CA GLY A 339 12.85 -14.50 14.13
C GLY A 339 14.24 -15.00 13.72
N THR A 340 14.34 -15.94 12.77
CA THR A 340 15.62 -16.47 12.30
C THR A 340 16.40 -15.41 11.53
N SER A 341 17.71 -15.33 11.79
CA SER A 341 18.61 -14.43 11.08
C SER A 341 19.59 -15.20 10.19
N ASP A 342 19.71 -14.78 8.95
CA ASP A 342 20.73 -15.21 8.01
C ASP A 342 21.74 -14.10 7.74
N ARG A 343 22.98 -14.45 7.39
CA ARG A 343 24.04 -13.46 7.15
C ARG A 343 24.66 -13.62 5.77
N ILE A 344 24.88 -12.50 5.11
CA ILE A 344 25.67 -12.38 3.89
C ILE A 344 26.92 -11.59 4.26
N LYS A 345 28.09 -12.23 4.18
CA LYS A 345 29.37 -11.54 4.39
C LYS A 345 29.73 -10.77 3.12
N CYS A 346 30.12 -9.51 3.29
CA CYS A 346 30.60 -8.66 2.22
C CYS A 346 32.06 -8.26 2.47
N SER A 347 32.73 -7.75 1.44
CA SER A 347 34.19 -7.64 1.42
C SER A 347 34.71 -6.49 2.26
N GLU A 348 34.14 -5.28 2.10
CA GLU A 348 34.75 -4.06 2.64
C GLU A 348 33.73 -3.19 3.40
N ARG A 349 33.05 -2.27 2.70
CA ARG A 349 32.18 -1.24 3.29
C ARG A 349 30.89 -1.08 2.49
N LEU A 350 29.78 -1.41 3.12
CA LEU A 350 28.46 -1.32 2.52
C LEU A 350 27.83 0.06 2.73
N HIS A 351 27.32 0.67 1.65
CA HIS A 351 26.72 2.02 1.70
C HIS A 351 25.20 2.03 1.56
N SER A 352 24.63 1.10 0.80
CA SER A 352 23.21 1.14 0.45
C SER A 352 22.65 -0.25 0.16
N ILE A 353 21.35 -0.40 0.36
CA ILE A 353 20.62 -1.66 0.27
C ILE A 353 19.23 -1.45 -0.33
N ALA A 354 18.83 -2.34 -1.24
CA ALA A 354 17.49 -2.34 -1.84
C ALA A 354 17.01 -3.75 -2.16
N PHE A 355 15.70 -4.00 -2.02
CA PHE A 355 15.04 -5.22 -2.47
C PHE A 355 14.39 -5.02 -3.83
N THR A 356 14.29 -6.08 -4.63
CA THR A 356 13.37 -6.11 -5.78
C THR A 356 11.92 -6.15 -5.32
N GLY A 357 11.00 -5.69 -6.18
CA GLY A 357 9.56 -5.73 -5.89
C GLY A 357 8.90 -7.12 -5.87
N ASP A 358 9.63 -8.17 -6.18
CA ASP A 358 9.17 -9.54 -5.92
C ASP A 358 9.82 -10.14 -4.67
N GLY A 359 10.74 -9.39 -4.05
CA GLY A 359 11.48 -9.84 -2.89
C GLY A 359 12.50 -10.95 -3.15
N THR A 360 12.76 -11.28 -4.41
CA THR A 360 13.62 -12.42 -4.76
C THR A 360 15.10 -12.05 -4.82
N LYS A 361 15.42 -10.78 -5.08
CA LYS A 361 16.78 -10.26 -5.16
C LYS A 361 17.01 -9.13 -4.17
N LEU A 362 18.27 -8.97 -3.77
CA LEU A 362 18.76 -7.92 -2.90
C LEU A 362 19.99 -7.29 -3.55
N ALA A 363 20.00 -5.98 -3.75
CA ALA A 363 21.18 -5.24 -4.16
C ALA A 363 21.91 -4.70 -2.93
N LEU A 364 23.22 -4.90 -2.90
CA LEU A 364 24.15 -4.34 -1.92
C LEU A 364 25.20 -3.53 -2.65
N ALA A 365 25.35 -2.25 -2.30
CA ALA A 365 26.47 -1.43 -2.77
C ALA A 365 27.69 -1.68 -1.88
N ASP A 366 28.68 -2.40 -2.42
CA ASP A 366 29.98 -2.64 -1.80
C ASP A 366 31.02 -1.70 -2.43
N VAL A 367 31.61 -0.85 -1.59
CA VAL A 367 32.67 0.06 -2.02
C VAL A 367 34.00 -0.56 -1.64
N SER A 368 34.78 -0.95 -2.65
CA SER A 368 36.13 -1.45 -2.46
C SER A 368 37.16 -0.32 -2.64
N PHE A 369 38.09 -0.23 -1.69
CA PHE A 369 39.20 0.72 -1.72
C PHE A 369 40.46 0.00 -2.24
N HIS A 370 40.94 0.38 -3.42
CA HIS A 370 42.27 -0.02 -3.90
C HIS A 370 43.20 1.21 -3.93
N GLU A 371 44.48 0.98 -3.69
CA GLU A 371 45.53 1.95 -3.29
C GLU A 371 45.61 3.29 -4.08
N GLU A 372 45.00 3.40 -5.27
CA GLU A 372 44.93 4.65 -6.05
C GLU A 372 43.53 4.92 -6.69
N ALA A 373 42.51 4.11 -6.38
CA ALA A 373 41.17 4.20 -7.00
C ALA A 373 40.06 3.59 -6.13
N CYS A 374 38.99 4.35 -5.90
CA CYS A 374 37.73 3.81 -5.37
C CYS A 374 36.95 3.11 -6.50
N ARG A 375 36.56 1.86 -6.30
CA ARG A 375 35.63 1.14 -7.18
C ARG A 375 34.37 0.78 -6.40
N THR A 376 33.26 1.38 -6.80
CA THR A 376 31.93 1.05 -6.29
C THR A 376 31.36 -0.10 -7.10
N GLU A 377 31.21 -1.25 -6.45
CA GLU A 377 30.66 -2.46 -7.03
C GLU A 377 29.30 -2.73 -6.40
N ILE A 378 28.25 -2.85 -7.22
CA ILE A 378 26.94 -3.23 -6.72
C ILE A 378 26.75 -4.71 -6.99
N ILE A 379 26.58 -5.48 -5.93
CA ILE A 379 26.39 -6.92 -6.01
C ILE A 379 24.92 -7.23 -5.75
N ILE A 380 24.31 -7.99 -6.67
CA ILE A 380 22.94 -8.45 -6.55
C ILE A 380 22.95 -9.91 -6.09
N TYR A 381 22.32 -10.17 -4.96
CA TYR A 381 22.18 -11.51 -4.36
C TYR A 381 20.76 -12.03 -4.54
N ALA A 382 20.61 -13.34 -4.72
CA ALA A 382 19.31 -14.00 -4.59
C ALA A 382 19.02 -14.25 -3.11
N VAL A 383 17.88 -13.77 -2.62
CA VAL A 383 17.53 -13.81 -1.19
C VAL A 383 17.41 -15.26 -0.68
N LYS A 384 16.85 -16.16 -1.49
CA LYS A 384 16.66 -17.57 -1.11
C LYS A 384 17.97 -18.36 -1.05
N THR A 385 18.82 -18.22 -2.06
CA THR A 385 20.05 -19.02 -2.18
C THR A 385 21.26 -18.34 -1.55
N LYS A 386 21.18 -17.03 -1.31
CA LYS A 386 22.27 -16.17 -0.81
C LYS A 386 23.48 -16.14 -1.75
N LEU A 387 23.29 -16.56 -3.00
CA LEU A 387 24.32 -16.54 -4.03
C LEU A 387 24.28 -15.24 -4.81
N GLN A 388 25.45 -14.79 -5.22
CA GLN A 388 25.58 -13.68 -6.16
C GLN A 388 24.94 -14.06 -7.50
N VAL A 389 24.00 -13.23 -7.95
CA VAL A 389 23.31 -13.35 -9.22
C VAL A 389 23.98 -12.49 -10.28
N CYS A 390 24.34 -11.26 -9.90
CA CYS A 390 24.84 -10.26 -10.83
C CYS A 390 25.79 -9.29 -10.13
N LYS A 391 26.64 -8.63 -10.91
CA LYS A 391 27.54 -7.57 -10.46
C LYS A 391 27.47 -6.42 -11.45
N CYS A 392 27.14 -5.24 -10.95
CA CYS A 392 27.10 -3.99 -11.70
C CYS A 392 28.31 -3.13 -11.29
N ILE A 393 29.06 -2.64 -12.27
CA ILE A 393 30.26 -1.82 -12.04
C ILE A 393 30.00 -0.43 -12.58
N ILE A 394 30.15 0.60 -11.73
CA ILE A 394 30.04 1.99 -12.17
C ILE A 394 31.29 2.33 -13.03
N PRO A 395 31.13 2.82 -14.27
CA PRO A 395 32.23 2.95 -15.23
C PRO A 395 33.22 4.10 -14.96
N HIS A 396 33.00 4.91 -13.93
CA HIS A 396 33.90 6.01 -13.57
C HIS A 396 34.45 5.83 -12.16
N HIS A 397 35.72 6.21 -11.99
CA HIS A 397 36.28 6.52 -10.69
C HIS A 397 35.43 7.62 -10.07
N ILE A 398 34.64 7.27 -9.06
CA ILE A 398 34.08 8.27 -8.16
C ILE A 398 35.30 8.75 -7.36
N PRO A 399 35.75 10.01 -7.55
CA PRO A 399 36.87 10.52 -6.77
C PRO A 399 36.46 10.38 -5.31
N CYS A 400 37.23 9.57 -4.59
CA CYS A 400 37.13 9.23 -3.17
C CYS A 400 35.84 9.76 -2.53
N LEU A 401 34.86 8.89 -2.31
CA LEU A 401 33.72 9.19 -1.44
C LEU A 401 34.31 9.81 -0.16
N TYR A 402 34.28 11.14 -0.05
CA TYR A 402 34.35 11.79 1.24
C TYR A 402 33.16 11.25 2.03
N ASP A 403 33.26 11.16 3.35
CA ASP A 403 32.30 10.47 4.22
C ASP A 403 30.81 10.90 4.06
N ASP A 404 30.50 11.87 3.21
CA ASP A 404 29.19 12.50 3.01
C ASP A 404 28.48 12.17 1.67
N GLU A 405 29.10 11.50 0.69
CA GLU A 405 28.40 11.16 -0.57
C GLU A 405 27.45 9.95 -0.40
N THR A 406 26.15 10.17 -0.61
CA THR A 406 25.10 9.16 -0.41
C THR A 406 24.80 8.40 -1.70
N LEU A 407 24.93 7.06 -1.67
CA LEU A 407 24.53 6.19 -2.77
C LEU A 407 23.10 5.69 -2.56
N ILE A 408 22.22 5.93 -3.54
CA ILE A 408 20.83 5.49 -3.47
C ILE A 408 20.61 4.40 -4.51
N LEU A 409 20.12 3.26 -4.01
CA LEU A 409 19.75 2.12 -4.82
C LEU A 409 18.23 2.01 -4.84
N ASP A 410 17.68 1.80 -6.04
CA ASP A 410 16.28 1.45 -6.19
C ASP A 410 16.07 0.53 -7.39
N PHE A 411 15.18 -0.45 -7.25
CA PHE A 411 14.85 -1.34 -8.35
C PHE A 411 13.66 -0.79 -9.13
N SER A 412 13.63 -1.03 -10.43
CA SER A 412 12.42 -0.78 -11.21
C SER A 412 11.27 -1.67 -10.71
N PRO A 413 10.01 -1.26 -10.92
CA PRO A 413 8.85 -2.01 -10.45
C PRO A 413 8.77 -3.48 -10.88
N ASP A 414 9.33 -3.79 -12.04
CA ASP A 414 9.43 -5.13 -12.61
C ASP A 414 10.70 -5.91 -12.17
N GLY A 415 11.61 -5.26 -11.45
CA GLY A 415 12.90 -5.80 -11.02
C GLY A 415 13.91 -6.04 -12.14
N ALA A 416 13.62 -5.60 -13.38
CA ALA A 416 14.50 -5.80 -14.54
C ALA A 416 15.67 -4.81 -14.57
N SER A 417 15.47 -3.62 -13.99
CA SER A 417 16.46 -2.55 -13.93
C SER A 417 16.78 -2.17 -12.48
N LEU A 418 18.02 -1.73 -12.27
CA LEU A 418 18.50 -1.17 -11.02
C LEU A 418 18.99 0.25 -11.29
N MET A 419 18.41 1.20 -10.58
CA MET A 419 18.87 2.58 -10.54
C MET A 419 19.89 2.74 -9.42
N ILE A 420 20.98 3.41 -9.75
CA ILE A 420 22.00 3.87 -8.82
C ILE A 420 22.11 5.38 -8.99
N ALA A 421 21.64 6.13 -8.00
CA ALA A 421 21.80 7.57 -7.97
C ALA A 421 23.01 7.97 -7.11
N THR A 422 23.81 8.86 -7.65
CA THR A 422 24.85 9.63 -6.97
C THR A 422 24.47 11.11 -7.00
N ASP A 423 25.17 11.97 -6.26
CA ASP A 423 24.88 13.41 -6.21
C ASP A 423 24.97 14.14 -7.56
N VAL A 424 25.60 13.49 -8.55
CA VAL A 424 25.90 14.07 -9.87
C VAL A 424 25.21 13.31 -11.00
N LYS A 425 25.07 11.99 -10.91
CA LYS A 425 24.57 11.14 -12.01
C LYS A 425 23.66 10.04 -11.50
N VAL A 426 22.67 9.70 -12.33
CA VAL A 426 21.86 8.50 -12.16
C VAL A 426 22.28 7.48 -13.21
N TYR A 427 22.59 6.27 -12.79
CA TYR A 427 22.93 5.14 -13.64
C TYR A 427 21.82 4.09 -13.60
N ILE A 428 21.51 3.51 -14.75
CA ILE A 428 20.51 2.46 -14.88
C ILE A 428 21.20 1.21 -15.40
N PHE A 429 21.10 0.11 -14.66
CA PHE A 429 21.69 -1.18 -15.00
C PHE A 429 20.63 -2.25 -15.20
N ASN A 430 20.91 -3.19 -16.10
CA ASN A 430 20.11 -4.39 -16.22
C ASN A 430 20.46 -5.39 -15.11
N THR A 431 19.48 -5.86 -14.35
CA THR A 431 19.69 -6.70 -13.15
C THR A 431 20.08 -8.14 -13.45
N THR A 432 19.97 -8.56 -14.72
CA THR A 432 20.32 -9.92 -15.16
C THR A 432 21.73 -9.97 -15.73
N SER A 433 22.07 -9.00 -16.59
CA SER A 433 23.36 -8.94 -17.28
C SER A 433 24.40 -8.08 -16.59
N GLY A 434 24.00 -7.17 -15.69
CA GLY A 434 24.89 -6.22 -15.01
C GLY A 434 25.38 -5.11 -15.94
N ARG A 435 24.81 -5.02 -17.15
CA ARG A 435 25.20 -4.04 -18.16
C ARG A 435 24.52 -2.71 -17.90
N LEU A 436 25.28 -1.62 -18.05
CA LEU A 436 24.75 -0.27 -18.04
C LEU A 436 23.81 -0.07 -19.23
N LEU A 437 22.55 0.28 -18.94
CA LEU A 437 21.50 0.58 -19.92
C LEU A 437 21.49 2.07 -20.29
N GLY A 438 21.72 2.94 -19.32
CA GLY A 438 21.69 4.39 -19.52
C GLY A 438 22.33 5.16 -18.37
N GLN A 439 22.69 6.41 -18.63
CA GLN A 439 23.14 7.36 -17.62
C GLN A 439 22.44 8.70 -17.83
N ILE A 440 22.02 9.32 -16.74
CA ILE A 440 21.42 10.66 -16.73
C ILE A 440 22.37 11.56 -15.94
N LYS A 441 22.79 12.67 -16.54
CA LYS A 441 23.52 13.72 -15.80
C LYS A 441 22.49 14.59 -15.09
N SER A 442 22.62 14.76 -13.78
CA SER A 442 21.88 15.83 -13.10
C SER A 442 22.44 17.17 -13.59
N SER A 443 21.64 17.95 -14.30
CA SER A 443 22.02 19.30 -14.70
C SER A 443 21.72 20.25 -13.54
N TRP A 444 22.74 20.57 -12.75
CA TRP A 444 22.74 21.81 -11.97
C TRP A 444 24.02 22.59 -12.30
N HIS A 445 23.85 23.74 -12.95
CA HIS A 445 24.86 24.79 -13.01
C HIS A 445 24.57 25.79 -11.87
N PRO A 446 25.52 26.10 -10.98
CA PRO A 446 25.35 27.20 -10.05
C PRO A 446 25.45 28.51 -10.86
N LEU A 447 24.29 29.16 -11.02
CA LEU A 447 24.08 30.56 -11.41
C LEU A 447 24.56 31.03 -12.81
N GLY A 448 23.61 31.57 -13.58
CA GLY A 448 23.83 32.45 -14.73
C GLY A 448 22.60 33.34 -14.97
N PRO A 449 22.79 34.55 -15.51
CA PRO A 449 22.68 35.83 -14.81
C PRO A 449 21.27 36.21 -14.37
N LEU A 450 21.23 36.84 -13.19
CA LEU A 450 20.08 37.35 -12.46
C LEU A 450 19.26 38.39 -13.25
N GLU A 451 17.95 38.19 -13.34
CA GLU A 451 17.00 39.31 -13.44
C GLU A 451 16.78 39.95 -12.04
N PRO A 452 16.53 41.27 -11.95
CA PRO A 452 17.01 42.09 -10.82
C PRO A 452 16.07 42.17 -9.60
N SER A 453 15.10 41.27 -9.43
CA SER A 453 14.05 41.46 -8.40
C SER A 453 14.24 40.65 -7.11
N TRP A 454 15.22 39.76 -7.01
CA TRP A 454 15.49 39.04 -5.76
C TRP A 454 16.81 39.54 -5.14
N ARG A 455 16.69 40.42 -4.14
CA ARG A 455 17.83 40.90 -3.36
C ARG A 455 18.34 39.79 -2.43
N PRO A 456 19.67 39.66 -2.28
CA PRO A 456 20.30 38.57 -1.54
C PRO A 456 20.27 38.87 -0.03
N PHE A 457 19.86 37.89 0.77
CA PHE A 457 20.42 37.76 2.11
C PHE A 457 21.74 36.98 1.98
N GLY A 458 22.75 37.43 2.72
CA GLY A 458 24.18 37.16 2.48
C GLY A 458 24.63 35.70 2.64
N PRO A 459 25.96 35.46 2.57
CA PRO A 459 26.50 34.11 2.48
C PRO A 459 26.31 33.40 3.81
N LEU A 460 25.48 32.36 3.82
CA LEU A 460 25.41 31.40 4.91
C LEU A 460 26.18 30.16 4.47
N ASP A 461 27.17 29.82 5.29
CA ASP A 461 28.08 28.70 5.11
C ASP A 461 27.36 27.35 5.10
N SER A 462 27.79 26.45 4.22
CA SER A 462 27.49 25.01 4.15
C SER A 462 26.01 24.59 4.18
N GLU A 463 25.31 24.70 3.06
CA GLU A 463 24.06 23.97 2.84
C GLU A 463 24.37 22.50 2.50
N THR A 464 24.04 21.58 3.40
CA THR A 464 24.00 20.13 3.13
C THR A 464 22.79 19.82 2.26
N PHE A 465 23.01 19.40 1.02
CA PHE A 465 21.94 18.98 0.12
C PHE A 465 21.62 17.50 0.34
N ASN A 466 20.37 17.16 0.65
CA ASN A 466 19.91 15.78 0.59
C ASN A 466 19.39 15.49 -0.82
N SER A 467 20.05 14.55 -1.51
CA SER A 467 19.57 13.98 -2.77
C SER A 467 18.75 12.73 -2.46
N GLU A 468 17.60 12.55 -3.10
CA GLU A 468 16.80 11.33 -3.05
C GLU A 468 16.37 10.92 -4.46
N ALA A 469 16.35 9.63 -4.77
CA ALA A 469 15.95 9.19 -6.10
C ALA A 469 15.26 7.84 -6.08
N PHE A 470 14.24 7.69 -6.92
CA PHE A 470 13.43 6.47 -6.99
C PHE A 470 12.66 6.35 -8.31
N PHE A 471 12.24 5.12 -8.65
CA PHE A 471 11.32 4.86 -9.74
C PHE A 471 9.88 5.22 -9.36
N SER A 472 9.14 5.80 -10.29
CA SER A 472 7.70 6.00 -10.14
C SER A 472 6.96 4.66 -10.02
N PRO A 473 5.75 4.64 -9.41
CA PRO A 473 4.93 3.44 -9.26
C PRO A 473 4.69 2.65 -10.55
N ASP A 474 4.60 3.33 -11.68
CA ASP A 474 4.39 2.78 -13.01
C ASP A 474 5.70 2.49 -13.76
N GLY A 475 6.86 2.84 -13.20
CA GLY A 475 8.19 2.63 -13.79
C GLY A 475 8.52 3.57 -14.94
N ASN A 476 7.61 4.49 -15.28
CA ASN A 476 7.74 5.39 -16.44
C ASN A 476 8.67 6.59 -16.17
N PHE A 477 8.86 6.95 -14.90
CA PHE A 477 9.60 8.14 -14.50
C PHE A 477 10.66 7.79 -13.47
N ILE A 478 11.78 8.51 -13.55
CA ILE A 478 12.74 8.59 -12.45
C ILE A 478 12.51 9.91 -11.77
N VAL A 479 12.19 9.85 -10.48
CA VAL A 479 12.07 11.04 -9.65
C VAL A 479 13.43 11.21 -8.98
N HIS A 480 14.09 12.33 -9.25
CA HIS A 480 15.37 12.68 -8.63
C HIS A 480 15.19 14.02 -7.92
N LEU A 481 15.13 13.94 -6.59
CA LEU A 481 14.92 15.03 -5.68
C LEU A 481 16.27 15.55 -5.22
N LYS A 482 16.45 16.86 -5.28
CA LYS A 482 17.57 17.54 -4.63
C LYS A 482 16.97 18.68 -3.84
N VAL A 483 16.88 18.50 -2.52
CA VAL A 483 16.20 19.44 -1.64
C VAL A 483 17.23 20.48 -1.19
N PRO A 484 17.07 21.78 -1.54
CA PRO A 484 17.81 22.84 -0.87
C PRO A 484 17.38 22.87 0.59
N PHE A 485 18.31 22.61 1.50
CA PHE A 485 18.01 22.54 2.92
C PHE A 485 18.15 23.93 3.54
N ASP A 486 17.03 24.64 3.69
CA ASP A 486 16.98 25.81 4.58
C ASP A 486 16.64 25.35 6.00
N SER A 487 17.67 25.35 6.85
CA SER A 487 17.59 25.01 8.27
C SER A 487 16.56 25.84 9.07
N SER A 488 16.10 26.98 8.53
CA SER A 488 15.17 27.90 9.21
C SER A 488 13.69 27.64 8.89
N THR A 489 13.38 27.11 7.71
CA THR A 489 11.99 26.94 7.24
C THR A 489 11.51 25.49 7.30
N GLY A 490 12.39 24.50 7.09
CA GLY A 490 12.03 23.07 7.10
C GLY A 490 11.12 22.65 5.93
N ASN A 491 11.02 23.47 4.89
CA ASN A 491 10.24 23.16 3.70
C ASN A 491 11.07 22.31 2.72
N VAL A 492 10.42 21.33 2.08
CA VAL A 492 10.91 20.79 0.81
C VAL A 492 10.36 21.69 -0.27
N ASP A 493 11.18 22.57 -0.81
CA ASP A 493 10.66 23.59 -1.72
C ASP A 493 10.38 23.03 -3.14
N TYR A 494 11.01 21.91 -3.56
CA TYR A 494 10.92 21.45 -4.96
C TYR A 494 11.03 19.93 -5.17
N ILE A 495 10.19 19.40 -6.06
CA ILE A 495 10.33 18.06 -6.68
C ILE A 495 10.62 18.22 -8.16
N ALA A 496 11.73 17.64 -8.63
CA ALA A 496 12.05 17.52 -10.05
C ALA A 496 11.71 16.10 -10.53
N VAL A 497 10.79 16.00 -11.51
CA VAL A 497 10.45 14.74 -12.19
C VAL A 497 11.09 14.75 -13.57
N HIS A 498 11.83 13.71 -13.93
CA HIS A 498 12.37 13.53 -15.28
C HIS A 498 11.46 12.60 -16.08
N GLU A 499 10.90 13.10 -17.20
CA GLU A 499 10.20 12.28 -18.19
C GLU A 499 11.19 11.58 -19.12
N ASN A 500 10.98 10.27 -19.33
CA ASN A 500 11.70 9.39 -20.25
C ASN A 500 13.21 9.24 -19.98
N ALA A 501 13.59 8.09 -19.41
CA ALA A 501 14.99 7.71 -19.17
C ALA A 501 15.83 7.46 -20.45
N HIS A 502 15.25 7.63 -21.66
CA HIS A 502 15.88 7.27 -22.93
C HIS A 502 16.14 8.42 -23.90
N GLU A 503 15.55 9.60 -23.72
CA GLU A 503 15.83 10.80 -24.53
C GLU A 503 15.72 12.05 -23.67
N ASP A 504 16.59 13.04 -23.91
CA ASP A 504 16.76 14.29 -23.15
C ASP A 504 15.45 14.80 -22.49
N GLY A 505 15.27 14.43 -21.23
CA GLY A 505 14.00 14.54 -20.51
C GLY A 505 13.66 15.96 -20.07
N LYS A 506 12.43 16.40 -20.35
CA LYS A 506 11.85 17.62 -19.78
C LYS A 506 11.66 17.44 -18.26
N THR A 507 12.09 18.44 -17.49
CA THR A 507 11.83 18.51 -16.05
C THR A 507 10.42 19.01 -15.80
N ILE A 508 9.57 18.21 -15.16
CA ILE A 508 8.27 18.68 -14.65
C ILE A 508 8.45 19.08 -13.18
N GLN A 509 8.05 20.31 -12.86
CA GLN A 509 8.04 20.85 -11.51
C GLN A 509 6.63 20.72 -10.91
N SER A 510 6.49 20.07 -9.76
CA SER A 510 5.25 20.09 -8.97
C SER A 510 5.53 20.61 -7.56
N PRO A 511 4.79 21.62 -7.06
CA PRO A 511 4.94 22.07 -5.69
C PRO A 511 4.36 21.02 -4.73
N LEU A 512 5.19 20.51 -3.82
CA LEU A 512 4.75 19.72 -2.68
C LEU A 512 4.91 20.61 -1.44
N SER A 513 3.83 21.25 -0.98
CA SER A 513 3.90 22.06 0.25
C SER A 513 3.82 21.14 1.46
N LEU A 514 4.95 20.93 2.14
CA LEU A 514 4.97 20.32 3.46
C LEU A 514 4.61 21.39 4.49
N GLN A 515 3.50 21.25 5.22
CA GLN A 515 3.20 22.16 6.32
C GLN A 515 3.93 21.75 7.60
N ARG A 516 4.15 22.74 8.49
CA ARG A 516 4.64 22.53 9.86
C ARG A 516 3.55 21.84 10.68
N GLY A 517 3.85 20.73 11.35
CA GLY A 517 2.84 20.04 12.14
C GLY A 517 3.32 18.92 13.04
N SER A 518 4.44 18.26 12.76
CA SER A 518 4.93 17.15 13.56
C SER A 518 5.85 17.63 14.70
N PRO A 519 5.51 17.37 15.97
CA PRO A 519 6.43 17.54 17.10
C PRO A 519 7.75 16.80 16.84
N GLU A 520 8.86 17.31 17.38
CA GLU A 520 10.15 16.62 17.30
C GLU A 520 10.02 15.19 17.86
N GLY A 521 10.38 14.18 17.04
CA GLY A 521 10.29 12.76 17.39
C GLY A 521 9.16 11.98 16.72
N ASN A 522 8.17 12.64 16.11
CA ASN A 522 7.04 11.97 15.45
C ASN A 522 7.31 11.69 13.97
N VAL A 523 6.79 10.56 13.46
CA VAL A 523 6.90 10.17 12.04
C VAL A 523 5.60 10.41 11.28
N GLY A 524 5.64 11.30 10.29
CA GLY A 524 4.58 11.51 9.30
C GLY A 524 4.79 10.65 8.04
N LEU A 525 3.74 10.00 7.56
CA LEU A 525 3.75 9.27 6.29
C LEU A 525 3.23 10.14 5.14
N ILE A 526 4.06 10.35 4.12
CA ILE A 526 3.71 11.13 2.94
C ILE A 526 3.27 10.19 1.84
N ARG A 527 2.11 10.47 1.23
CA ARG A 527 1.58 9.69 0.10
C ARG A 527 1.45 10.53 -1.16
N TRP A 528 1.82 9.97 -2.30
CA TRP A 528 1.55 10.52 -3.63
C TRP A 528 0.64 9.57 -4.40
N ARG A 529 -0.45 10.11 -4.96
CA ARG A 529 -1.50 9.31 -5.62
C ARG A 529 -2.00 8.13 -4.77
N GLY A 530 -2.01 8.25 -3.44
CA GLY A 530 -2.50 7.25 -2.47
C GLY A 530 -1.47 6.20 -2.01
N GLU A 531 -0.24 6.27 -2.51
CA GLU A 531 0.84 5.35 -2.19
C GLU A 531 1.87 6.06 -1.29
N VAL A 532 2.34 5.43 -0.19
CA VAL A 532 3.38 6.00 0.74
C VAL A 532 4.71 6.20 0.05
N VAL A 533 4.96 7.42 -0.39
CA VAL A 533 6.22 7.76 -1.06
C VAL A 533 7.29 8.18 -0.08
N GLY A 534 6.97 8.54 1.15
CA GLY A 534 7.99 9.06 2.05
C GLY A 534 7.61 9.07 3.51
N VAL A 535 8.62 9.34 4.32
CA VAL A 535 8.58 9.44 5.76
C VAL A 535 9.22 10.76 6.16
N LYS A 536 8.52 11.51 7.00
CA LYS A 536 8.96 12.77 7.61
C LYS A 536 9.14 12.53 9.10
N VAL A 537 10.22 13.01 9.72
CA VAL A 537 10.47 12.97 11.17
C VAL A 537 10.52 14.41 11.69
N GLY A 538 9.57 14.80 12.54
CA GLY A 538 9.41 16.21 12.94
C GLY A 538 9.21 17.09 11.69
N ASN A 539 9.89 18.21 11.58
CA ASN A 539 9.86 19.06 10.37
C ASN A 539 10.86 18.62 9.27
N LYS A 540 11.49 17.45 9.36
CA LYS A 540 12.52 17.00 8.42
C LYS A 540 12.02 15.84 7.57
N MET A 541 12.25 15.88 6.26
CA MET A 541 12.13 14.66 5.44
C MET A 541 13.19 13.66 5.85
N ALA A 542 12.77 12.44 6.17
CA ALA A 542 13.66 11.39 6.65
C ALA A 542 13.99 10.38 5.55
N ARG A 543 13.03 10.01 4.69
CA ARG A 543 13.30 9.17 3.51
C ARG A 543 12.16 9.21 2.48
N ILE A 544 12.47 9.12 1.18
CA ILE A 544 11.54 8.84 0.09
C ILE A 544 11.83 7.47 -0.52
N PHE A 545 10.78 6.74 -0.92
CA PHE A 545 10.82 5.34 -1.29
C PHE A 545 10.40 5.11 -2.74
N GLY A 546 11.08 4.18 -3.39
CA GLY A 546 10.71 3.61 -4.68
C GLY A 546 9.68 2.51 -4.59
N TRP A 547 9.00 2.30 -5.71
CA TRP A 547 7.85 1.41 -5.81
C TRP A 547 8.14 0.18 -6.64
N GLY A 548 7.37 -0.88 -6.39
CA GLY A 548 7.13 -1.86 -7.44
C GLY A 548 5.73 -2.43 -7.47
N ARG A 549 5.13 -2.49 -8.68
CA ARG A 549 4.51 -3.72 -9.22
C ARG A 549 4.02 -3.66 -10.68
N THR A 550 3.86 -4.88 -11.21
CA THR A 550 3.13 -5.40 -12.39
C THR A 550 3.76 -5.19 -13.77
N PRO A 551 4.07 -6.28 -14.51
CA PRO A 551 4.62 -6.21 -15.86
C PRO A 551 3.58 -5.68 -16.82
N TRP A 552 3.85 -4.52 -17.40
CA TRP A 552 3.16 -4.06 -18.60
C TRP A 552 3.66 -4.91 -19.78
N LYS A 553 2.77 -5.65 -20.43
CA LYS A 553 3.04 -6.23 -21.75
C LYS A 553 2.90 -5.09 -22.77
N PRO A 554 3.90 -4.84 -23.62
CA PRO A 554 3.68 -4.01 -24.80
C PRO A 554 2.60 -4.67 -25.65
N GLU A 555 1.56 -3.92 -25.99
CA GLU A 555 0.68 -4.27 -27.10
C GLU A 555 1.52 -4.34 -28.37
N ASN A 556 1.26 -5.38 -29.17
CA ASN A 556 1.94 -5.65 -30.42
C ASN A 556 1.93 -4.41 -31.32
N GLU A 557 3.10 -3.88 -31.65
CA GLU A 557 3.29 -3.17 -32.91
C GLU A 557 3.33 -4.21 -34.03
N GLU A 558 2.21 -4.38 -34.72
CA GLU A 558 2.21 -4.77 -36.14
C GLU A 558 1.28 -3.81 -36.89
N TYR A 559 1.84 -3.21 -37.96
CA TYR A 559 1.14 -2.40 -38.96
C TYR A 559 0.10 -3.20 -39.75
#